data_AF-A0A973I699-F1
#
_entry.id   AF-A0A973I699-F1
#
_cell.length_a   1.000
_cell.length_b   1.000
_cell.length_c   1.000
_cell.angle_alpha   90.00
_cell.angle_beta   90.00
_cell.angle_gamma   90.00
#
_symmetry.space_group_name_H-M   'P 1'
#
loop_
_entity.id
_entity.type
_entity.pdbx_description
1 polymer ?
#
loop_
_entity_poly.entity_id
_entity_poly.type
_entity_poly.pdbx_seq_one_letter_code
_entity_poly.pdbx_strand_id
1 'polypeptide(L)'
;MNTKILIAISVGLLGLVFVTFSQPPSPVKPSVETPNNQSKIITNVDIFDGEKWLIQHDIAFKNGFIEAVGIDLDLEITPANIISGTGLYLIPGLIDAHTHAWDNALEQAVAFGVTTELDMFTNNAFAITQRKQRAHHDKNIQQADLFSAGTLVTAPEGHGTEYGFPIPTISNASQATDFVSARIAEGSDYIKIVFDVDADGKRMSSIDVATLSAVIDAAHQQDKLAVVHIANLKSAQAAVTAGADGLVHGFFDHDQGIIELSKNMQQRFIIPTLSILASMAGVDTTTELINDFEGNERDISAVKGNLIGLRSANANIKIFEQAINNIGLLAKSGVTILAGTDAPNPGTAHGISLHGELALLVKAGLTPDQALMAATSNVAKTFNLSQRGFIKVGMKADLVLLNKDPRINIRHTRAINTVYKNGFAITASNESASNKVLNQATLLGDFEHDLASSLTTSWQISTDQMFQGNSKANISQHDGVITIIGSVGDKFSYPWAGIYLPFAPDQKTAFDISKLTTLEFRAMASAGKYKLMLFAASRPMRPIEVSF
;
A
#
# COMPACT_ATOMS: atom_id res chain seq x y z
N MET A 1 -26.88 33.13 28.46
CA MET A 1 -25.51 32.58 28.57
C MET A 1 -25.43 31.38 27.64
N ASN A 2 -24.76 31.55 26.52
CA ASN A 2 -24.55 30.50 25.51
C ASN A 2 -23.34 29.67 25.92
N THR A 3 -23.57 28.43 26.37
CA THR A 3 -22.49 27.49 26.63
C THR A 3 -22.09 26.84 25.31
N LYS A 4 -20.95 27.25 24.76
CA LYS A 4 -20.31 26.59 23.62
C LYS A 4 -19.85 25.20 24.06
N ILE A 5 -20.45 24.16 23.50
CA ILE A 5 -19.95 22.79 23.63
C ILE A 5 -18.77 22.66 22.65
N LEU A 6 -17.55 22.69 23.17
CA LEU A 6 -16.36 22.25 22.45
C LEU A 6 -16.40 20.72 22.42
N ILE A 7 -16.71 20.12 21.27
CA ILE A 7 -16.52 18.68 21.06
C ILE A 7 -15.11 18.51 20.50
N ALA A 8 -14.15 18.19 21.37
CA ALA A 8 -12.89 17.61 20.95
C ALA A 8 -13.18 16.15 20.56
N ILE A 9 -13.26 15.87 19.26
CA ILE A 9 -13.31 14.50 18.76
C ILE A 9 -11.87 13.97 18.82
N SER A 10 -11.50 13.38 19.96
CA SER A 10 -10.38 12.45 19.98
C SER A 10 -10.78 11.27 19.10
N VAL A 11 -10.18 11.19 17.91
CA VAL A 11 -10.34 10.09 16.96
C VAL A 11 -9.81 8.83 17.63
N GLY A 12 -10.72 8.10 18.26
CA GLY A 12 -10.42 6.95 19.09
C GLY A 12 -11.63 6.05 19.14
N LEU A 13 -11.89 5.35 18.05
CA LEU A 13 -12.81 4.22 18.06
C LEU A 13 -12.34 3.14 17.09
N LEU A 14 -11.46 2.26 17.58
CA LEU A 14 -11.65 0.81 17.52
C LEU A 14 -10.66 0.13 18.48
N GLY A 15 -11.23 -0.70 19.35
CA GLY A 15 -10.51 -1.52 20.31
C GLY A 15 -9.78 -2.67 19.62
N LEU A 16 -8.76 -3.16 20.32
CA LEU A 16 -8.15 -4.49 20.21
C LEU A 16 -8.20 -5.15 18.82
N VAL A 17 -7.14 -4.95 18.04
CA VAL A 17 -6.72 -5.91 17.03
C VAL A 17 -5.21 -6.11 17.18
N PHE A 18 -4.82 -7.02 18.08
CA PHE A 18 -3.63 -7.83 17.85
C PHE A 18 -3.87 -8.68 16.60
N VAL A 19 -2.83 -8.96 15.80
CA VAL A 19 -2.52 -10.28 15.21
C VAL A 19 -1.37 -10.19 14.19
N THR A 20 -0.54 -11.24 14.16
CA THR A 20 0.35 -11.58 13.04
C THR A 20 0.13 -12.95 12.43
N PHE A 21 0.69 -13.12 11.23
CA PHE A 21 0.22 -13.94 10.10
C PHE A 21 0.94 -15.27 9.89
N SER A 22 0.30 -16.11 9.05
CA SER A 22 0.95 -16.83 7.96
C SER A 22 0.08 -16.74 6.69
N GLN A 23 0.70 -16.89 5.52
CA GLN A 23 0.37 -16.25 4.25
C GLN A 23 -0.99 -16.66 3.61
N PRO A 24 -1.72 -15.71 3.00
CA PRO A 24 -2.81 -16.02 2.07
C PRO A 24 -2.29 -16.72 0.81
N PRO A 25 -3.16 -17.43 0.05
CA PRO A 25 -2.78 -17.92 -1.27
C PRO A 25 -2.27 -16.75 -2.10
N SER A 26 -1.11 -16.93 -2.74
CA SER A 26 -0.60 -15.92 -3.66
C SER A 26 -1.70 -15.65 -4.69
N PRO A 27 -2.16 -14.40 -4.86
CA PRO A 27 -2.97 -14.08 -6.02
C PRO A 27 -2.18 -14.50 -7.26
N VAL A 28 -2.91 -14.92 -8.28
CA VAL A 28 -2.28 -15.28 -9.54
C VAL A 28 -1.49 -14.06 -10.00
N LYS A 29 -0.19 -14.23 -10.17
CA LYS A 29 0.67 -13.14 -10.60
C LYS A 29 0.18 -12.63 -11.94
N PRO A 30 0.13 -11.30 -12.17
CA PRO A 30 -0.19 -10.77 -13.48
C PRO A 30 0.75 -11.39 -14.51
N SER A 31 0.19 -11.96 -15.59
CA SER A 31 1.02 -12.45 -16.68
C SER A 31 1.62 -11.25 -17.41
N VAL A 32 2.87 -11.35 -17.84
CA VAL A 32 3.56 -10.26 -18.55
C VAL A 32 4.14 -10.81 -19.83
N GLU A 33 4.13 -9.97 -20.86
CA GLU A 33 4.80 -10.28 -22.11
C GLU A 33 6.30 -10.59 -21.89
N THR A 34 6.80 -11.62 -22.57
CA THR A 34 8.21 -12.02 -22.48
C THR A 34 9.12 -10.87 -22.94
N PRO A 35 10.20 -10.56 -22.19
CA PRO A 35 11.14 -9.55 -22.62
C PRO A 35 11.73 -9.82 -24.01
N ASN A 36 11.59 -8.84 -24.91
CA ASN A 36 12.15 -8.85 -26.26
C ASN A 36 12.84 -7.51 -26.51
N ASN A 37 13.99 -7.54 -27.19
CA ASN A 37 14.83 -6.36 -27.47
C ASN A 37 14.37 -5.58 -28.71
N GLN A 38 13.15 -5.82 -29.20
CA GLN A 38 12.57 -5.08 -30.31
C GLN A 38 11.85 -3.83 -29.82
N SER A 39 11.97 -2.75 -30.59
CA SER A 39 11.21 -1.53 -30.36
C SER A 39 9.72 -1.79 -30.59
N LYS A 40 8.88 -1.20 -29.73
CA LYS A 40 7.44 -1.09 -29.93
C LYS A 40 7.04 0.35 -30.10
N ILE A 41 5.96 0.58 -30.84
CA ILE A 41 5.41 1.89 -31.08
C ILE A 41 3.90 1.89 -30.86
N ILE A 42 3.40 2.90 -30.15
CA ILE A 42 1.98 3.24 -30.12
C ILE A 42 1.80 4.46 -31.02
N THR A 43 0.98 4.35 -32.07
CA THR A 43 0.81 5.42 -33.06
C THR A 43 -0.50 6.19 -32.89
N ASN A 44 -0.51 7.47 -33.24
CA ASN A 44 -1.72 8.32 -33.27
C ASN A 44 -2.53 8.31 -31.95
N VAL A 45 -1.86 8.48 -30.80
CA VAL A 45 -2.45 8.49 -29.46
C VAL A 45 -2.43 9.90 -28.84
N ASP A 46 -3.44 10.22 -28.03
CA ASP A 46 -3.41 11.43 -27.18
C ASP A 46 -2.62 11.13 -25.91
N ILE A 47 -1.48 11.79 -25.72
CA ILE A 47 -0.53 11.54 -24.62
C ILE A 47 -0.60 12.65 -23.58
N PHE A 48 -0.83 12.32 -22.31
CA PHE A 48 -0.50 13.21 -21.21
C PHE A 48 0.97 13.02 -20.85
N ASP A 49 1.83 14.02 -21.06
CA ASP A 49 3.29 13.88 -20.86
C ASP A 49 3.74 13.99 -19.39
N GLY A 50 2.79 14.13 -18.47
CA GLY A 50 2.98 14.46 -17.06
C GLY A 50 2.70 15.94 -16.76
N GLU A 51 2.56 16.81 -17.75
CA GLU A 51 2.32 18.25 -17.57
C GLU A 51 1.23 18.78 -18.51
N LYS A 52 1.18 18.28 -19.75
CA LYS A 52 0.26 18.71 -20.79
C LYS A 52 -0.12 17.56 -21.72
N TRP A 53 -1.13 17.79 -22.54
CA TRP A 53 -1.55 16.86 -23.58
C TRP A 53 -0.84 17.10 -24.91
N LEU A 54 -0.30 16.04 -25.49
CA LEU A 54 0.24 15.95 -26.85
C LEU A 54 -0.77 15.16 -27.68
N ILE A 55 -1.33 15.79 -28.70
CA ILE A 55 -2.47 15.24 -29.46
C ILE A 55 -1.96 14.48 -30.68
N GLN A 56 -2.49 13.29 -30.93
CA GLN A 56 -2.14 12.46 -32.11
C GLN A 56 -0.62 12.23 -32.26
N HIS A 57 0.06 11.94 -31.16
CA HIS A 57 1.48 11.62 -31.17
C HIS A 57 1.72 10.12 -31.27
N ASP A 58 2.89 9.77 -31.75
CA ASP A 58 3.49 8.46 -31.67
C ASP A 58 4.49 8.41 -30.49
N ILE A 59 4.62 7.23 -29.89
CA ILE A 59 5.61 6.94 -28.86
C ILE A 59 6.24 5.59 -29.13
N ALA A 60 7.56 5.56 -29.18
CA ALA A 60 8.35 4.34 -29.28
C ALA A 60 9.11 4.05 -27.98
N PHE A 61 9.19 2.77 -27.62
CA PHE A 61 9.92 2.31 -26.45
C PHE A 61 10.60 0.96 -26.70
N LYS A 62 11.76 0.80 -26.05
CA LYS A 62 12.64 -0.35 -26.18
C LYS A 62 13.45 -0.56 -24.90
N ASN A 63 13.71 -1.82 -24.55
CA ASN A 63 14.53 -2.20 -23.40
C ASN A 63 14.15 -1.49 -22.10
N GLY A 64 12.86 -1.32 -21.82
CA GLY A 64 12.42 -0.66 -20.59
C GLY A 64 12.25 0.87 -20.66
N PHE A 65 12.68 1.52 -21.74
CA PHE A 65 12.74 2.98 -21.81
C PHE A 65 12.05 3.54 -23.05
N ILE A 66 11.56 4.77 -22.93
CA ILE A 66 11.01 5.55 -24.04
C ILE A 66 12.18 6.05 -24.90
N GLU A 67 12.18 5.72 -26.19
CA GLU A 67 13.25 6.10 -27.12
C GLU A 67 12.86 7.29 -28.02
N ALA A 68 11.57 7.45 -28.33
CA ALA A 68 11.07 8.56 -29.13
C ALA A 68 9.62 8.93 -28.77
N VAL A 69 9.31 10.22 -28.89
CA VAL A 69 7.95 10.78 -28.81
C VAL A 69 7.86 11.88 -29.87
N GLY A 70 6.86 11.84 -30.73
CA GLY A 70 6.74 12.80 -31.84
C GLY A 70 5.47 12.58 -32.65
N ILE A 71 5.35 13.26 -33.79
CA ILE A 71 4.27 13.04 -34.77
C ILE A 71 4.88 12.32 -35.97
N ASP A 72 4.19 11.31 -36.51
CA ASP A 72 4.60 10.55 -37.68
C ASP A 72 6.05 10.05 -37.58
N LEU A 73 6.37 9.31 -36.50
CA LEU A 73 7.72 8.82 -36.26
C LEU A 73 8.12 7.82 -37.34
N ASP A 74 9.14 8.18 -38.14
CA ASP A 74 9.72 7.32 -39.17
C ASP A 74 10.74 6.35 -38.54
N LEU A 75 10.22 5.23 -38.02
CA LEU A 75 11.00 4.16 -37.39
C LEU A 75 10.75 2.83 -38.11
N GLU A 76 11.82 2.07 -38.35
CA GLU A 76 11.71 0.70 -38.87
C GLU A 76 11.22 -0.26 -37.78
N ILE A 77 9.89 -0.36 -37.64
CA ILE A 77 9.21 -1.23 -36.67
C ILE A 77 8.51 -2.37 -37.40
N THR A 78 8.71 -3.61 -36.91
CA THR A 78 7.98 -4.77 -37.43
C THR A 78 6.47 -4.62 -37.17
N PRO A 79 5.58 -4.97 -38.10
CA PRO A 79 4.13 -4.77 -37.93
C PRO A 79 3.53 -5.33 -36.63
N ALA A 80 4.07 -6.43 -36.10
CA ALA A 80 3.63 -7.03 -34.84
C ALA A 80 3.89 -6.15 -33.59
N ASN A 81 4.77 -5.16 -33.70
CA ASN A 81 5.15 -4.23 -32.63
C ASN A 81 4.53 -2.83 -32.82
N ILE A 82 3.61 -2.68 -33.78
CA ILE A 82 2.85 -1.45 -34.01
C ILE A 82 1.48 -1.59 -33.35
N ILE A 83 1.19 -0.70 -32.40
CA ILE A 83 -0.07 -0.63 -31.68
C ILE A 83 -0.78 0.64 -32.15
N SER A 84 -1.99 0.52 -32.71
CA SER A 84 -2.78 1.72 -33.02
C SER A 84 -3.35 2.31 -31.74
N GLY A 85 -3.02 3.57 -31.48
CA GLY A 85 -3.54 4.38 -30.38
C GLY A 85 -4.69 5.30 -30.77
N THR A 86 -5.22 5.17 -31.99
CA THR A 86 -6.32 6.02 -32.49
C THR A 86 -7.53 5.94 -31.57
N GLY A 87 -7.92 7.08 -31.01
CA GLY A 87 -9.06 7.17 -30.07
C GLY A 87 -8.75 6.68 -28.65
N LEU A 88 -7.49 6.35 -28.36
CA LEU A 88 -7.00 5.98 -27.03
C LEU A 88 -6.22 7.13 -26.40
N TYR A 89 -5.99 7.01 -25.09
CA TYR A 89 -5.31 8.02 -24.29
C TYR A 89 -4.19 7.36 -23.50
N LEU A 90 -2.99 7.92 -23.57
CA LEU A 90 -1.81 7.42 -22.87
C LEU A 90 -1.42 8.36 -21.75
N ILE A 91 -1.25 7.83 -20.55
CA ILE A 91 -0.75 8.57 -19.39
C ILE A 91 0.52 7.89 -18.83
N PRO A 92 1.37 8.60 -18.07
CA PRO A 92 2.47 7.95 -17.36
C PRO A 92 1.89 6.91 -16.38
N GLY A 93 2.67 5.88 -16.08
CA GLY A 93 2.38 4.96 -14.99
C GLY A 93 2.09 5.73 -13.71
N LEU A 94 0.99 5.39 -13.04
CA LEU A 94 0.53 6.12 -11.87
C LEU A 94 1.46 5.83 -10.67
N ILE A 95 1.58 6.82 -9.80
CA ILE A 95 2.38 6.78 -8.58
C ILE A 95 1.44 7.02 -7.39
N ASP A 96 1.28 6.01 -6.53
CA ASP A 96 0.58 6.17 -5.25
C ASP A 96 1.56 6.73 -4.22
N ALA A 97 1.33 7.97 -3.78
CA ALA A 97 2.25 8.69 -2.91
C ALA A 97 2.17 8.26 -1.43
N HIS A 98 1.21 7.42 -1.03
CA HIS A 98 1.08 6.94 0.34
C HIS A 98 0.41 5.58 0.39
N THR A 99 1.20 4.55 0.68
CA THR A 99 0.77 3.17 0.88
C THR A 99 1.51 2.55 2.07
N HIS A 100 1.12 1.34 2.43
CA HIS A 100 1.80 0.44 3.33
C HIS A 100 2.03 -0.90 2.63
N ALA A 101 3.17 -1.01 1.96
CA ALA A 101 3.42 -2.12 1.04
C ALA A 101 4.05 -3.33 1.75
N TRP A 102 3.47 -4.50 1.54
CA TRP A 102 4.00 -5.80 1.94
C TRP A 102 3.50 -6.91 1.01
N ASP A 103 4.10 -8.09 1.11
CA ASP A 103 3.74 -9.28 0.31
C ASP A 103 3.56 -8.99 -1.18
N ASN A 104 2.33 -9.15 -1.70
CA ASN A 104 1.98 -9.02 -3.11
C ASN A 104 1.36 -7.64 -3.45
N ALA A 105 1.49 -6.64 -2.57
CA ALA A 105 0.97 -5.29 -2.75
C ALA A 105 1.36 -4.69 -4.12
N LEU A 106 2.62 -4.83 -4.52
CA LEU A 106 3.15 -4.26 -5.76
C LEU A 106 2.61 -4.96 -7.02
N GLU A 107 2.27 -6.25 -6.93
CA GLU A 107 1.62 -7.01 -8.00
C GLU A 107 0.16 -6.56 -8.17
N GLN A 108 -0.53 -6.32 -7.05
CA GLN A 108 -1.88 -5.72 -7.06
C GLN A 108 -1.84 -4.32 -7.64
N ALA A 109 -0.88 -3.48 -7.24
CA ALA A 109 -0.74 -2.10 -7.70
C ALA A 109 -0.65 -2.00 -9.22
N VAL A 110 0.27 -2.75 -9.83
CA VAL A 110 0.51 -2.68 -11.28
C VAL A 110 -0.67 -3.21 -12.10
N ALA A 111 -1.44 -4.15 -11.55
CA ALA A 111 -2.67 -4.64 -12.17
C ALA A 111 -3.73 -3.53 -12.31
N PHE A 112 -3.60 -2.39 -11.63
CA PHE A 112 -4.48 -1.23 -11.79
C PHE A 112 -3.72 0.00 -12.28
N GLY A 113 -2.61 -0.17 -13.00
CA GLY A 113 -1.89 0.94 -13.62
C GLY A 113 -1.01 1.77 -12.68
N VAL A 114 -0.91 1.38 -11.40
CA VAL A 114 0.05 1.96 -10.45
C VAL A 114 1.38 1.25 -10.60
N THR A 115 2.34 1.90 -11.26
CA THR A 115 3.65 1.31 -11.55
C THR A 115 4.70 1.67 -10.49
N THR A 116 4.36 2.58 -9.57
CA THR A 116 5.23 2.98 -8.45
C THR A 116 4.39 3.21 -7.19
N GLU A 117 4.83 2.68 -6.06
CA GLU A 117 4.25 2.99 -4.74
C GLU A 117 5.30 3.67 -3.84
N LEU A 118 4.84 4.67 -3.07
CA LEU A 118 5.57 5.28 -1.97
C LEU A 118 4.99 4.74 -0.67
N ASP A 119 5.80 3.92 0.02
CA ASP A 119 5.46 3.31 1.28
C ASP A 119 5.88 4.17 2.47
N MET A 120 4.92 4.46 3.34
CA MET A 120 5.13 5.30 4.52
C MET A 120 5.59 4.50 5.74
N PHE A 121 5.40 3.17 5.75
CA PHE A 121 5.87 2.31 6.82
C PHE A 121 5.76 0.83 6.44
N THR A 122 6.91 0.16 6.35
CA THR A 122 7.01 -1.28 6.14
C THR A 122 8.24 -1.83 6.86
N ASN A 123 8.41 -3.15 6.81
CA ASN A 123 9.61 -3.78 7.35
C ASN A 123 10.83 -3.53 6.44
N ASN A 124 11.98 -3.28 7.06
CA ASN A 124 13.21 -2.93 6.34
C ASN A 124 13.70 -4.05 5.39
N ALA A 125 13.46 -5.32 5.71
CA ALA A 125 13.87 -6.44 4.85
C ALA A 125 13.14 -6.43 3.49
N PHE A 126 11.84 -6.16 3.52
CA PHE A 126 11.03 -5.97 2.32
C PHE A 126 11.50 -4.73 1.55
N ALA A 127 11.58 -3.57 2.21
CA ALA A 127 12.03 -2.32 1.58
C ALA A 127 13.39 -2.44 0.88
N ILE A 128 14.40 -3.05 1.54
CA ILE A 128 15.74 -3.30 0.97
C ILE A 128 15.65 -4.21 -0.26
N THR A 129 14.83 -5.26 -0.18
CA THR A 129 14.64 -6.19 -1.30
C THR A 129 14.03 -5.47 -2.50
N GLN A 130 12.98 -4.65 -2.30
CA GLN A 130 12.33 -3.91 -3.37
C GLN A 130 13.21 -2.78 -3.93
N ARG A 131 14.04 -2.13 -3.11
CA ARG A 131 15.05 -1.18 -3.60
C ARG A 131 16.03 -1.84 -4.57
N LYS A 132 16.49 -3.07 -4.30
CA LYS A 132 17.38 -3.78 -5.24
C LYS A 132 16.66 -4.11 -6.54
N GLN A 133 15.38 -4.50 -6.46
CA GLN A 133 14.60 -4.90 -7.62
C GLN A 133 14.27 -3.73 -8.55
N ARG A 134 13.87 -2.56 -8.02
CA ARG A 134 13.52 -1.37 -8.84
C ARG A 134 14.67 -0.82 -9.70
N ALA A 135 15.92 -1.19 -9.38
CA ALA A 135 17.11 -0.84 -10.14
C ALA A 135 17.26 -1.62 -11.46
N HIS A 136 16.52 -2.72 -11.61
CA HIS A 136 16.46 -3.50 -12.84
C HIS A 136 15.24 -3.10 -13.67
N HIS A 137 15.38 -3.10 -15.00
CA HIS A 137 14.29 -2.74 -15.93
C HIS A 137 13.74 -3.97 -16.67
N ASP A 138 14.46 -5.09 -16.65
CA ASP A 138 14.17 -6.35 -17.32
C ASP A 138 13.77 -7.48 -16.36
N LYS A 139 13.77 -7.22 -15.05
CA LYS A 139 13.43 -8.18 -13.98
C LYS A 139 12.25 -7.68 -13.16
N ASN A 140 11.45 -8.62 -12.66
CA ASN A 140 10.28 -8.34 -11.81
C ASN A 140 9.33 -7.30 -12.42
N ILE A 141 9.10 -7.42 -13.72
CA ILE A 141 8.22 -6.56 -14.51
C ILE A 141 6.73 -6.78 -14.20
N GLN A 142 6.39 -7.72 -13.31
CA GLN A 142 5.01 -8.07 -12.92
C GLN A 142 4.53 -7.30 -11.68
N GLN A 143 5.30 -6.31 -11.22
CA GLN A 143 4.98 -5.54 -10.03
C GLN A 143 5.43 -4.07 -10.16
N ALA A 144 4.87 -3.21 -9.31
CA ALA A 144 5.28 -1.83 -9.16
C ALA A 144 6.70 -1.71 -8.57
N ASP A 145 7.36 -0.58 -8.83
CA ASP A 145 8.57 -0.18 -8.09
C ASP A 145 8.17 0.41 -6.73
N LEU A 146 8.98 0.16 -5.68
CA LEU A 146 8.72 0.69 -4.33
C LEU A 146 9.77 1.71 -3.91
N PHE A 147 9.33 2.84 -3.35
CA PHE A 147 10.16 3.76 -2.54
C PHE A 147 9.60 3.83 -1.13
N SER A 148 10.42 3.71 -0.09
CA SER A 148 9.91 3.47 1.26
C SER A 148 10.62 4.33 2.30
N ALA A 149 9.85 4.78 3.29
CA ALA A 149 10.37 5.34 4.53
C ALA A 149 11.00 4.29 5.45
N GLY A 150 10.80 2.99 5.17
CA GLY A 150 11.20 1.90 6.05
C GLY A 150 10.47 2.04 7.39
N THR A 151 11.25 2.09 8.47
CA THR A 151 10.70 2.33 9.80
C THR A 151 10.40 3.81 10.04
N LEU A 152 9.17 4.12 10.46
CA LEU A 152 8.74 5.48 10.81
C LEU A 152 9.37 5.98 12.13
N VAL A 153 9.36 7.30 12.32
CA VAL A 153 9.72 7.97 13.58
C VAL A 153 8.47 8.13 14.44
N THR A 154 8.49 7.59 15.67
CA THR A 154 7.38 7.70 16.63
C THR A 154 7.87 7.65 18.07
N ALA A 155 7.02 8.09 19.00
CA ALA A 155 7.26 8.02 20.43
C ALA A 155 7.10 6.58 20.97
N PRO A 156 7.67 6.25 22.15
CA PRO A 156 7.26 5.06 22.89
C PRO A 156 5.74 5.03 23.04
N GLU A 157 5.12 3.87 22.76
CA GLU A 157 3.66 3.70 22.76
C GLU A 157 2.90 4.63 21.78
N GLY A 158 3.61 5.20 20.81
CA GLY A 158 3.03 6.02 19.76
C GLY A 158 2.49 5.20 18.58
N HIS A 159 1.79 5.88 17.67
CA HIS A 159 1.29 5.24 16.46
C HIS A 159 2.45 4.67 15.62
N GLY A 160 2.28 3.46 15.10
CA GLY A 160 3.33 2.61 14.54
C GLY A 160 3.76 1.47 15.46
N THR A 161 3.57 1.59 16.78
CA THR A 161 3.98 0.56 17.76
C THR A 161 2.88 -0.46 18.09
N GLU A 162 1.63 -0.16 17.73
CA GLU A 162 0.46 -0.99 18.07
C GLU A 162 0.35 -2.26 17.22
N TYR A 163 1.12 -2.37 16.13
CA TYR A 163 0.95 -3.43 15.15
C TYR A 163 1.46 -4.78 15.61
N GLY A 164 2.11 -4.85 16.79
CA GLY A 164 2.52 -6.08 17.44
C GLY A 164 4.00 -6.43 17.25
N PHE A 165 4.74 -5.67 16.42
CA PHE A 165 6.18 -5.81 16.27
C PHE A 165 6.90 -4.67 16.97
N PRO A 166 8.00 -4.93 17.70
CA PRO A 166 8.87 -3.85 18.13
C PRO A 166 9.43 -3.10 16.91
N ILE A 167 9.34 -1.78 16.99
CA ILE A 167 10.09 -0.83 16.17
C ILE A 167 10.91 0.09 17.09
N PRO A 168 12.04 0.62 16.63
CA PRO A 168 12.72 1.71 17.31
C PRO A 168 11.78 2.90 17.54
N THR A 169 11.85 3.51 18.73
CA THR A 169 11.11 4.72 19.10
C THR A 169 12.06 5.80 19.61
N ILE A 170 11.65 7.06 19.54
CA ILE A 170 12.43 8.21 20.02
C ILE A 170 11.68 8.93 21.14
N SER A 171 12.37 9.28 22.23
CA SER A 171 11.75 9.90 23.42
C SER A 171 12.05 11.40 23.56
N ASN A 172 13.10 11.90 22.90
CA ASN A 172 13.47 13.31 22.99
C ASN A 172 14.37 13.76 21.82
N ALA A 173 14.56 15.07 21.70
CA ALA A 173 15.31 15.72 20.64
C ALA A 173 16.79 15.31 20.53
N SER A 174 17.48 14.97 21.63
CA SER A 174 18.91 14.65 21.57
C SER A 174 19.21 13.34 20.84
N GLN A 175 18.21 12.48 20.70
CA GLN A 175 18.30 11.21 19.97
C GLN A 175 18.09 11.37 18.46
N ALA A 176 17.69 12.55 17.97
CA ALA A 176 17.21 12.73 16.61
C ALA A 176 18.24 12.39 15.54
N THR A 177 19.48 12.89 15.68
CA THR A 177 20.56 12.65 14.71
C THR A 177 20.86 11.17 14.56
N ASP A 178 21.03 10.44 15.67
CA ASP A 178 21.33 9.01 15.66
C ASP A 178 20.15 8.19 15.12
N PHE A 179 18.92 8.56 15.51
CA PHE A 179 17.72 7.88 15.05
C PHE A 179 17.52 8.01 13.55
N VAL A 180 17.67 9.22 12.99
CA VAL A 180 17.55 9.46 11.55
C VAL A 180 18.67 8.77 10.77
N SER A 181 19.91 8.84 11.28
CA SER A 181 21.05 8.16 10.65
C SER A 181 20.84 6.64 10.57
N ALA A 182 20.21 6.04 11.60
CA ALA A 182 19.86 4.62 11.58
C ALA A 182 18.81 4.29 10.49
N ARG A 183 17.77 5.12 10.32
CA ARG A 183 16.78 4.95 9.24
C ARG A 183 17.43 5.03 7.86
N ILE A 184 18.34 5.98 7.67
CA ILE A 184 19.07 6.14 6.41
C ILE A 184 20.00 4.94 6.16
N ALA A 185 20.66 4.41 7.20
CA ALA A 185 21.51 3.21 7.10
C ALA A 185 20.70 1.93 6.80
N GLU A 186 19.48 1.82 7.32
CA GLU A 186 18.50 0.79 6.93
C GLU A 186 18.03 0.95 5.47
N GLY A 187 18.28 2.14 4.92
CA GLY A 187 17.90 2.53 3.59
C GLY A 187 16.47 3.04 3.58
N SER A 188 16.19 4.15 4.24
CA SER A 188 14.99 4.94 3.99
C SER A 188 15.22 5.89 2.81
N ASP A 189 14.26 5.95 1.88
CA ASP A 189 14.31 6.91 0.77
C ASP A 189 13.99 8.34 1.27
N TYR A 190 13.13 8.45 2.29
CA TYR A 190 12.71 9.67 2.99
C TYR A 190 12.36 9.33 4.46
N ILE A 191 12.19 10.34 5.32
CA ILE A 191 11.89 10.14 6.74
C ILE A 191 10.40 10.37 7.00
N LYS A 192 9.72 9.31 7.45
CA LYS A 192 8.33 9.38 7.91
C LYS A 192 8.28 9.72 9.40
N ILE A 193 7.48 10.71 9.79
CA ILE A 193 7.31 11.12 11.19
C ILE A 193 5.84 11.08 11.58
N VAL A 194 5.55 10.52 12.76
CA VAL A 194 4.23 10.54 13.39
C VAL A 194 4.17 11.70 14.37
N PHE A 195 3.18 12.58 14.21
CA PHE A 195 3.03 13.74 15.09
C PHE A 195 1.55 14.13 15.30
N ASP A 196 1.15 14.21 16.58
CA ASP A 196 -0.10 14.80 17.03
C ASP A 196 0.19 15.66 18.26
N VAL A 197 0.03 16.98 18.11
CA VAL A 197 0.31 17.95 19.19
C VAL A 197 -0.63 17.80 20.39
N ASP A 198 -1.78 17.16 20.20
CA ASP A 198 -2.79 16.95 21.23
C ASP A 198 -2.77 15.50 21.74
N ALA A 199 -1.67 14.76 21.53
CA ALA A 199 -1.55 13.36 21.97
C ALA A 199 -1.43 13.19 23.49
N ASP A 200 -1.13 14.26 24.24
CA ASP A 200 -1.02 14.18 25.69
C ASP A 200 -2.33 13.70 26.34
N GLY A 201 -2.23 12.70 27.22
CA GLY A 201 -3.39 12.02 27.81
C GLY A 201 -4.27 11.23 26.84
N LYS A 202 -3.91 11.12 25.55
CA LYS A 202 -4.59 10.21 24.60
C LYS A 202 -4.02 8.79 24.72
N ARG A 203 -4.69 7.84 24.06
CA ARG A 203 -4.32 6.42 24.04
C ARG A 203 -2.96 6.14 23.41
N MET A 204 -2.50 6.97 22.47
CA MET A 204 -1.20 6.83 21.82
C MET A 204 -0.40 8.11 22.04
N SER A 205 0.85 7.95 22.47
CA SER A 205 1.77 9.06 22.67
C SER A 205 2.24 9.65 21.34
N SER A 206 2.68 10.90 21.36
CA SER A 206 3.38 11.54 20.24
C SER A 206 4.67 12.15 20.75
N ILE A 207 5.64 12.31 19.86
CA ILE A 207 6.83 13.13 20.12
C ILE A 207 6.40 14.59 20.34
N ASP A 208 7.19 15.33 21.12
CA ASP A 208 6.98 16.77 21.32
C ASP A 208 7.50 17.59 20.12
N VAL A 209 7.17 18.89 20.09
CA VAL A 209 7.59 19.81 19.02
C VAL A 209 9.10 19.95 18.92
N ALA A 210 9.82 19.90 20.05
CA ALA A 210 11.28 19.99 20.07
C ALA A 210 11.92 18.77 19.39
N THR A 211 11.39 17.58 19.65
CA THR A 211 11.81 16.33 19.03
C THR A 211 11.45 16.30 17.55
N LEU A 212 10.25 16.77 17.18
CA LEU A 212 9.85 16.93 15.78
C LEU A 212 10.83 17.82 15.00
N SER A 213 11.13 19.01 15.52
CA SER A 213 12.08 19.94 14.89
C SER A 213 13.46 19.31 14.73
N ALA A 214 13.98 18.66 15.78
CA ALA A 214 15.30 18.03 15.75
C ALA A 214 15.38 16.88 14.74
N VAL A 215 14.30 16.09 14.59
CA VAL A 215 14.22 15.01 13.58
C VAL A 215 14.18 15.57 12.17
N ILE A 216 13.42 16.66 11.93
CA ILE A 216 13.37 17.34 10.64
C ILE A 216 14.76 17.90 10.28
N ASP A 217 15.41 18.61 11.21
CA ASP A 217 16.76 19.15 11.01
C ASP A 217 17.76 18.04 10.69
N ALA A 218 17.69 16.91 11.40
CA ALA A 218 18.54 15.76 11.15
C ALA A 218 18.29 15.09 9.78
N ALA A 219 17.04 15.08 9.30
CA ALA A 219 16.70 14.60 7.96
C ALA A 219 17.27 15.52 6.88
N HIS A 220 17.11 16.83 7.04
CA HIS A 220 17.64 17.83 6.09
C HIS A 220 19.16 17.84 6.03
N GLN A 221 19.86 17.65 7.16
CA GLN A 221 21.32 17.50 7.19
C GLN A 221 21.84 16.30 6.38
N GLN A 222 20.97 15.35 6.04
CA GLN A 222 21.30 14.17 5.23
C GLN A 222 20.53 14.14 3.89
N ASP A 223 20.06 15.30 3.43
CA ASP A 223 19.33 15.49 2.17
C ASP A 223 18.08 14.59 2.04
N LYS A 224 17.36 14.39 3.15
CA LYS A 224 16.11 13.62 3.19
C LYS A 224 14.90 14.50 3.45
N LEU A 225 13.82 14.22 2.72
CA LEU A 225 12.50 14.79 2.99
C LEU A 225 11.97 14.28 4.34
N ALA A 226 11.35 15.19 5.10
CA ALA A 226 10.58 14.89 6.29
C ALA A 226 9.08 14.95 6.00
N VAL A 227 8.42 13.79 6.07
CA VAL A 227 7.00 13.59 5.72
C VAL A 227 6.20 13.31 6.98
N VAL A 228 5.31 14.22 7.38
CA VAL A 228 4.71 14.22 8.72
C VAL A 228 3.25 13.80 8.68
N HIS A 229 2.90 12.74 9.40
CA HIS A 229 1.50 12.38 9.69
C HIS A 229 0.93 13.44 10.64
N ILE A 230 -0.24 13.97 10.30
CA ILE A 230 -0.97 14.92 11.13
C ILE A 230 -2.43 14.48 11.28
N ALA A 231 -3.02 14.76 12.43
CA ALA A 231 -4.40 14.39 12.73
C ALA A 231 -5.39 15.58 12.66
N ASN A 232 -4.88 16.80 12.77
CA ASN A 232 -5.68 18.03 12.83
C ASN A 232 -4.89 19.25 12.34
N LEU A 233 -5.59 20.38 12.16
CA LEU A 233 -4.99 21.63 11.70
C LEU A 233 -3.86 22.13 12.61
N LYS A 234 -4.01 22.00 13.93
CA LYS A 234 -3.01 22.45 14.89
C LYS A 234 -1.68 21.70 14.73
N SER A 235 -1.76 20.39 14.49
CA SER A 235 -0.61 19.53 14.19
C SER A 235 0.01 19.88 12.84
N ALA A 236 -0.81 20.16 11.83
CA ALA A 236 -0.34 20.64 10.52
C ALA A 236 0.45 21.95 10.63
N GLN A 237 -0.08 22.95 11.34
CA GLN A 237 0.60 24.22 11.55
C GLN A 237 1.93 24.04 12.29
N ALA A 238 1.94 23.27 13.39
CA ALA A 238 3.14 23.01 14.15
C ALA A 238 4.21 22.26 13.32
N ALA A 239 3.81 21.26 12.52
CA ALA A 239 4.73 20.54 11.64
C ALA A 239 5.34 21.43 10.55
N VAL A 240 4.52 22.31 9.94
CA VAL A 240 5.01 23.27 8.94
C VAL A 240 5.96 24.28 9.56
N THR A 241 5.64 24.79 10.75
CA THR A 241 6.55 25.69 11.51
C THR A 241 7.86 25.00 11.87
N ALA A 242 7.82 23.70 12.20
CA ALA A 242 9.01 22.90 12.49
C ALA A 242 9.83 22.52 11.24
N GLY A 243 9.35 22.88 10.03
CA GLY A 243 10.09 22.71 8.79
C GLY A 243 9.69 21.53 7.91
N ALA A 244 8.60 20.81 8.20
CA ALA A 244 8.16 19.61 7.48
C ALA A 244 7.99 19.84 5.96
N ASP A 245 8.64 19.05 5.11
CA ASP A 245 8.53 19.18 3.65
C ASP A 245 7.14 18.83 3.13
N GLY A 246 6.49 17.86 3.77
CA GLY A 246 5.14 17.47 3.43
C GLY A 246 4.33 16.93 4.59
N LEU A 247 3.02 17.09 4.46
CA LEU A 247 2.02 16.59 5.39
C LEU A 247 1.33 15.37 4.77
N VAL A 248 0.92 14.42 5.60
CA VAL A 248 0.02 13.35 5.16
C VAL A 248 -1.20 13.23 6.04
N HIS A 249 -2.24 12.76 5.36
CA HIS A 249 -3.66 12.84 5.70
C HIS A 249 -4.21 14.26 5.64
N GLY A 250 -5.47 14.35 5.22
CA GLY A 250 -6.30 15.53 5.37
C GLY A 250 -6.83 15.65 6.79
N PHE A 251 -7.34 16.85 7.11
CA PHE A 251 -7.93 17.19 8.39
C PHE A 251 -9.28 17.87 8.16
N PHE A 252 -10.14 17.85 9.19
CA PHE A 252 -11.55 18.26 9.09
C PHE A 252 -11.93 19.41 10.03
N ASP A 253 -10.93 20.13 10.56
CA ASP A 253 -11.14 21.36 11.31
C ASP A 253 -11.80 22.44 10.41
N HIS A 254 -12.69 23.25 11.01
CA HIS A 254 -13.43 24.33 10.31
C HIS A 254 -12.79 25.72 10.52
N ASP A 255 -11.49 25.76 10.81
CA ASP A 255 -10.79 26.96 11.30
C ASP A 255 -10.31 27.88 10.15
N GLN A 256 -10.30 29.19 10.41
CA GLN A 256 -9.69 30.20 9.52
C GLN A 256 -8.16 30.02 9.37
N GLY A 257 -7.51 29.32 10.31
CA GLY A 257 -6.09 29.00 10.30
C GLY A 257 -5.63 28.22 9.06
N ILE A 258 -6.54 27.65 8.27
CA ILE A 258 -6.20 27.03 6.99
C ILE A 258 -5.62 28.03 5.96
N ILE A 259 -6.04 29.30 6.00
CA ILE A 259 -5.49 30.35 5.13
C ILE A 259 -4.05 30.67 5.52
N GLU A 260 -3.75 30.67 6.82
CA GLU A 260 -2.39 30.85 7.30
C GLU A 260 -1.52 29.64 6.98
N LEU A 261 -2.05 28.43 7.19
CA LEU A 261 -1.37 27.19 6.80
C LEU A 261 -1.03 27.20 5.30
N SER A 262 -1.97 27.61 4.43
CA SER A 262 -1.73 27.59 2.98
C SER A 262 -0.63 28.55 2.54
N LYS A 263 -0.44 29.68 3.24
CA LYS A 263 0.69 30.61 3.03
C LYS A 263 2.02 30.01 3.47
N ASN A 264 2.02 29.22 4.54
CA ASN A 264 3.24 28.58 5.06
C ASN A 264 3.58 27.25 4.34
N MET A 265 2.63 26.72 3.56
CA MET A 265 2.77 25.53 2.74
C MET A 265 3.27 25.82 1.31
N GLN A 266 3.66 27.06 1.00
CA GLN A 266 4.25 27.38 -0.29
C GLN A 266 5.56 26.57 -0.44
N GLN A 267 5.73 25.89 -1.58
CA GLN A 267 6.82 24.93 -1.85
C GLN A 267 6.81 23.63 -1.03
N ARG A 268 5.79 23.42 -0.20
CA ARG A 268 5.54 22.17 0.53
C ARG A 268 4.42 21.38 -0.15
N PHE A 269 4.20 20.15 0.30
CA PHE A 269 3.17 19.29 -0.27
C PHE A 269 2.26 18.66 0.78
N ILE A 270 1.07 18.22 0.35
CA ILE A 270 0.17 17.41 1.18
C ILE A 270 -0.31 16.18 0.40
N ILE A 271 -0.32 15.03 1.08
CA ILE A 271 -0.92 13.77 0.60
C ILE A 271 -2.18 13.51 1.43
N PRO A 272 -3.37 13.84 0.92
CA PRO A 272 -4.54 13.97 1.77
C PRO A 272 -5.20 12.63 2.13
N THR A 273 -4.94 11.57 1.35
CA THR A 273 -5.48 10.22 1.56
C THR A 273 -6.99 10.24 1.80
N LEU A 274 -7.73 10.93 0.93
CA LEU A 274 -9.18 11.10 1.04
C LEU A 274 -9.91 9.76 0.98
N SER A 275 -9.34 8.76 0.31
CA SER A 275 -9.86 7.40 0.21
C SER A 275 -10.00 6.73 1.58
N ILE A 276 -8.95 6.73 2.41
CA ILE A 276 -9.05 6.18 3.78
C ILE A 276 -9.91 7.07 4.68
N LEU A 277 -9.88 8.40 4.51
CA LEU A 277 -10.75 9.29 5.27
C LEU A 277 -12.23 9.04 4.97
N ALA A 278 -12.58 8.71 3.72
CA ALA A 278 -13.93 8.30 3.35
C ALA A 278 -14.33 7.01 4.08
N SER A 279 -13.49 5.97 4.05
CA SER A 279 -13.73 4.71 4.76
C SER A 279 -13.87 4.91 6.27
N MET A 280 -13.01 5.72 6.88
CA MET A 280 -13.08 6.07 8.31
C MET A 280 -14.34 6.86 8.64
N ALA A 281 -14.80 7.71 7.73
CA ALA A 281 -16.06 8.43 7.85
C ALA A 281 -17.28 7.60 7.42
N GLY A 282 -17.13 6.31 7.08
CA GLY A 282 -18.22 5.44 6.62
C GLY A 282 -18.89 5.91 5.32
N VAL A 283 -18.19 6.70 4.51
CA VAL A 283 -18.66 7.16 3.20
C VAL A 283 -18.28 6.13 2.16
N ASP A 284 -19.27 5.58 1.46
CA ASP A 284 -19.03 4.61 0.40
C ASP A 284 -18.48 5.31 -0.85
N THR A 285 -17.20 5.07 -1.12
CA THR A 285 -16.49 5.46 -2.35
C THR A 285 -16.03 4.24 -3.14
N THR A 286 -16.32 3.02 -2.66
CA THR A 286 -15.75 1.77 -3.19
C THR A 286 -16.75 1.02 -4.08
N THR A 287 -18.06 1.13 -3.85
CA THR A 287 -19.08 0.46 -4.70
C THR A 287 -18.97 0.89 -6.16
N GLU A 288 -18.88 2.19 -6.41
CA GLU A 288 -18.75 2.71 -7.77
C GLU A 288 -17.42 2.32 -8.42
N LEU A 289 -16.35 2.33 -7.62
CA LEU A 289 -15.02 1.92 -8.08
C LEU A 289 -15.01 0.45 -8.51
N ILE A 290 -15.61 -0.43 -7.70
CA ILE A 290 -15.80 -1.85 -8.00
C ILE A 290 -16.60 -2.03 -9.29
N ASN A 291 -17.76 -1.38 -9.40
CA ASN A 291 -18.63 -1.50 -10.58
C ASN A 291 -17.94 -1.03 -11.86
N ASP A 292 -17.18 0.07 -11.80
CA ASP A 292 -16.45 0.59 -12.95
C ASP A 292 -15.37 -0.40 -13.42
N PHE A 293 -14.61 -1.03 -12.52
CA PHE A 293 -13.58 -1.99 -12.91
C PHE A 293 -14.14 -3.34 -13.38
N GLU A 294 -15.15 -3.88 -12.69
CA GLU A 294 -15.85 -5.11 -13.12
C GLU A 294 -16.53 -4.91 -14.48
N GLY A 295 -17.15 -3.75 -14.71
CA GLY A 295 -17.77 -3.40 -15.98
C GLY A 295 -16.77 -3.18 -17.12
N ASN A 296 -15.48 -2.98 -16.81
CA ASN A 296 -14.38 -2.96 -17.79
C ASN A 296 -13.63 -4.31 -17.86
N GLU A 297 -14.25 -5.39 -17.36
CA GLU A 297 -13.75 -6.78 -17.41
C GLU A 297 -12.38 -6.96 -16.72
N ARG A 298 -12.04 -6.10 -15.76
CA ARG A 298 -10.80 -6.24 -14.97
C ARG A 298 -11.08 -7.06 -13.71
N ASP A 299 -10.25 -8.07 -13.46
CA ASP A 299 -10.35 -8.88 -12.24
C ASP A 299 -9.96 -8.06 -11.00
N ILE A 300 -10.88 -7.99 -10.04
CA ILE A 300 -10.70 -7.33 -8.74
C ILE A 300 -10.78 -8.29 -7.56
N SER A 301 -10.86 -9.61 -7.82
CA SER A 301 -11.09 -10.63 -6.80
C SER A 301 -10.11 -10.55 -5.64
N ALA A 302 -8.83 -10.29 -5.94
CA ALA A 302 -7.75 -10.17 -4.96
C ALA A 302 -7.87 -8.96 -4.02
N VAL A 303 -8.61 -7.91 -4.42
CA VAL A 303 -8.71 -6.64 -3.67
C VAL A 303 -10.13 -6.34 -3.16
N LYS A 304 -11.15 -7.01 -3.70
CA LYS A 304 -12.57 -6.75 -3.41
C LYS A 304 -12.89 -6.86 -1.92
N GLY A 305 -12.36 -7.88 -1.24
CA GLY A 305 -12.59 -8.09 0.19
C GLY A 305 -12.14 -6.91 1.06
N ASN A 306 -11.04 -6.24 0.68
CA ASN A 306 -10.55 -5.09 1.45
C ASN A 306 -11.35 -3.83 1.17
N LEU A 307 -11.80 -3.63 -0.07
CA LEU A 307 -12.62 -2.49 -0.49
C LEU A 307 -14.00 -2.46 0.18
N ILE A 308 -14.61 -3.61 0.44
CA ILE A 308 -15.92 -3.69 1.13
C ILE A 308 -15.81 -3.58 2.65
N GLY A 309 -14.60 -3.72 3.21
CA GLY A 309 -14.34 -3.65 4.64
C GLY A 309 -14.28 -2.23 5.17
N LEU A 310 -15.37 -1.46 5.15
CA LEU A 310 -15.36 -0.09 5.67
C LEU A 310 -14.97 -0.02 7.16
N ARG A 311 -14.12 0.96 7.53
CA ARG A 311 -13.68 1.13 8.93
C ARG A 311 -14.81 1.58 9.87
N SER A 312 -15.75 2.40 9.39
CA SER A 312 -16.92 2.81 10.16
C SER A 312 -18.21 2.37 9.47
N ALA A 313 -19.11 1.74 10.22
CA ALA A 313 -20.47 1.45 9.77
C ALA A 313 -21.40 2.68 9.89
N ASN A 314 -21.00 3.72 10.62
CA ASN A 314 -21.77 4.95 10.80
C ASN A 314 -21.15 6.07 9.96
N ALA A 315 -21.88 6.50 8.93
CA ALA A 315 -21.43 7.55 8.04
C ALA A 315 -21.42 8.92 8.76
N ASN A 316 -20.26 9.59 8.77
CA ASN A 316 -20.12 10.98 9.19
C ASN A 316 -19.73 11.85 7.98
N ILE A 317 -20.70 12.04 7.10
CA ILE A 317 -20.53 12.72 5.81
C ILE A 317 -19.97 14.14 6.00
N LYS A 318 -20.39 14.87 7.05
CA LYS A 318 -19.94 16.24 7.31
C LYS A 318 -18.45 16.34 7.58
N ILE A 319 -17.88 15.39 8.32
CA ILE A 319 -16.43 15.33 8.58
C ILE A 319 -15.68 15.14 7.26
N PHE A 320 -16.16 14.22 6.42
CA PHE A 320 -15.53 13.96 5.13
C PHE A 320 -15.66 15.14 4.16
N GLU A 321 -16.83 15.78 4.09
CA GLU A 321 -17.05 17.00 3.30
C GLU A 321 -16.11 18.12 3.72
N GLN A 322 -15.87 18.29 5.02
CA GLN A 322 -14.93 19.30 5.50
C GLN A 322 -13.49 18.98 5.08
N ALA A 323 -13.07 17.71 5.15
CA ALA A 323 -11.74 17.31 4.66
C ALA A 323 -11.59 17.63 3.15
N ILE A 324 -12.59 17.27 2.33
CA ILE A 324 -12.62 17.61 0.90
C ILE A 324 -12.50 19.12 0.66
N ASN A 325 -13.27 19.92 1.41
CA ASN A 325 -13.22 21.38 1.31
C ASN A 325 -11.84 21.95 1.68
N ASN A 326 -11.24 21.43 2.75
CA ASN A 326 -9.91 21.86 3.20
C ASN A 326 -8.84 21.57 2.15
N ILE A 327 -8.87 20.39 1.52
CA ILE A 327 -7.95 20.06 0.41
C ILE A 327 -8.18 20.98 -0.78
N GLY A 328 -9.44 21.28 -1.11
CA GLY A 328 -9.78 22.25 -2.15
C GLY A 328 -9.23 23.66 -1.90
N LEU A 329 -9.25 24.13 -0.65
CA LEU A 329 -8.69 25.43 -0.26
C LEU A 329 -7.16 25.46 -0.36
N LEU A 330 -6.49 24.38 0.04
CA LEU A 330 -5.03 24.25 -0.11
C LEU A 330 -4.63 24.23 -1.59
N ALA A 331 -5.31 23.44 -2.42
CA ALA A 331 -5.07 23.37 -3.86
C ALA A 331 -5.28 24.73 -4.54
N LYS A 332 -6.37 25.44 -4.23
CA LYS A 332 -6.64 26.79 -4.75
C LYS A 332 -5.59 27.83 -4.32
N SER A 333 -4.91 27.59 -3.21
CA SER A 333 -3.83 28.44 -2.70
C SER A 333 -2.45 28.11 -3.30
N GLY A 334 -2.39 27.17 -4.25
CA GLY A 334 -1.15 26.77 -4.92
C GLY A 334 -0.30 25.74 -4.14
N VAL A 335 -0.83 25.15 -3.07
CA VAL A 335 -0.14 24.05 -2.36
C VAL A 335 -0.09 22.82 -3.27
N THR A 336 1.07 22.17 -3.34
CA THR A 336 1.24 20.94 -4.12
C THR A 336 0.45 19.81 -3.48
N ILE A 337 -0.54 19.27 -4.20
CA ILE A 337 -1.30 18.10 -3.79
C ILE A 337 -0.73 16.86 -4.49
N LEU A 338 -0.50 15.80 -3.73
CA LEU A 338 -0.14 14.47 -4.24
C LEU A 338 -1.27 13.48 -3.96
N ALA A 339 -1.51 12.55 -4.86
CA ALA A 339 -2.49 11.49 -4.68
C ALA A 339 -1.85 10.32 -3.92
N GLY A 340 -2.45 9.91 -2.81
CA GLY A 340 -2.07 8.70 -2.10
C GLY A 340 -3.26 8.11 -1.35
N THR A 341 -3.26 6.81 -1.06
CA THR A 341 -4.49 6.10 -0.65
C THR A 341 -4.50 5.63 0.79
N ASP A 342 -3.33 5.46 1.39
CA ASP A 342 -3.14 4.74 2.64
C ASP A 342 -3.62 3.27 2.54
N ALA A 343 -3.46 2.66 1.36
CA ALA A 343 -3.72 1.23 1.15
C ALA A 343 -2.70 0.37 1.91
N PRO A 344 -3.10 -0.80 2.46
CA PRO A 344 -4.38 -1.48 2.28
C PRO A 344 -5.26 -1.40 3.55
N ASN A 345 -5.44 -0.21 4.13
CA ASN A 345 -6.39 -0.07 5.22
C ASN A 345 -7.81 -0.54 4.82
N PRO A 346 -8.65 -0.99 5.76
CA PRO A 346 -10.01 -1.40 5.43
C PRO A 346 -10.76 -0.27 4.68
N GLY A 347 -11.33 -0.59 3.52
CA GLY A 347 -11.94 0.36 2.58
C GLY A 347 -11.00 0.94 1.51
N THR A 348 -9.72 0.58 1.51
CA THR A 348 -8.75 0.93 0.45
C THR A 348 -7.99 -0.31 -0.01
N ALA A 349 -7.38 -0.32 -1.19
CA ALA A 349 -6.57 -1.42 -1.70
C ALA A 349 -5.54 -0.94 -2.73
N HIS A 350 -4.41 -1.65 -2.81
CA HIS A 350 -3.29 -1.31 -3.69
C HIS A 350 -3.73 -1.18 -5.15
N GLY A 351 -3.23 -0.16 -5.83
CA GLY A 351 -3.57 0.17 -7.21
C GLY A 351 -4.96 0.79 -7.37
N ILE A 352 -5.99 -0.02 -7.16
CA ILE A 352 -7.37 0.34 -7.48
C ILE A 352 -7.86 1.59 -6.73
N SER A 353 -7.50 1.76 -5.45
CA SER A 353 -7.94 2.92 -4.66
C SER A 353 -7.37 4.23 -5.14
N LEU A 354 -6.26 4.25 -5.88
CA LEU A 354 -5.69 5.50 -6.40
C LEU A 354 -6.66 6.16 -7.40
N HIS A 355 -7.40 5.37 -8.17
CA HIS A 355 -8.46 5.90 -9.04
C HIS A 355 -9.68 6.45 -8.26
N GLY A 356 -9.88 5.98 -7.03
CA GLY A 356 -10.82 6.57 -6.08
C GLY A 356 -10.31 7.92 -5.61
N GLU A 357 -9.04 7.99 -5.19
CA GLU A 357 -8.36 9.20 -4.74
C GLU A 357 -8.40 10.30 -5.81
N LEU A 358 -8.09 9.97 -7.07
CA LEU A 358 -8.16 10.91 -8.20
C LEU A 358 -9.55 11.53 -8.37
N ALA A 359 -10.61 10.73 -8.23
CA ALA A 359 -11.98 11.23 -8.30
C ALA A 359 -12.33 12.14 -7.10
N LEU A 360 -11.81 11.82 -5.91
CA LEU A 360 -11.99 12.64 -4.71
C LEU A 360 -11.21 13.96 -4.78
N LEU A 361 -10.03 13.98 -5.40
CA LEU A 361 -9.28 15.20 -5.67
C LEU A 361 -10.03 16.13 -6.63
N VAL A 362 -10.62 15.58 -7.70
CA VAL A 362 -11.49 16.36 -8.58
C VAL A 362 -12.73 16.86 -7.83
N LYS A 363 -13.32 16.04 -6.95
CA LYS A 363 -14.41 16.47 -6.06
C LYS A 363 -13.99 17.61 -5.12
N ALA A 364 -12.74 17.64 -4.69
CA ALA A 364 -12.16 18.75 -3.90
C ALA A 364 -11.91 20.02 -4.73
N GLY A 365 -12.05 19.97 -6.06
CA GLY A 365 -11.97 21.13 -6.95
C GLY A 365 -10.70 21.20 -7.78
N LEU A 366 -9.88 20.14 -7.82
CA LEU A 366 -8.81 20.01 -8.81
C LEU A 366 -9.40 19.74 -10.20
N THR A 367 -8.73 20.21 -11.26
CA THR A 367 -9.04 19.78 -12.62
C THR A 367 -8.58 18.34 -12.85
N PRO A 368 -9.10 17.62 -13.87
CA PRO A 368 -8.60 16.29 -14.21
C PRO A 368 -7.09 16.26 -14.48
N ASP A 369 -6.55 17.26 -15.17
CA ASP A 369 -5.10 17.37 -15.40
C ASP A 369 -4.32 17.56 -14.10
N GLN A 370 -4.83 18.36 -13.16
CA GLN A 370 -4.22 18.52 -11.83
C GLN A 370 -4.24 17.22 -11.02
N ALA A 371 -5.33 16.45 -11.11
CA ALA A 371 -5.41 15.13 -10.48
C ALA A 371 -4.42 14.15 -11.11
N LEU A 372 -4.26 14.13 -12.44
CA LEU A 372 -3.24 13.32 -13.11
C LEU A 372 -1.82 13.71 -12.68
N MET A 373 -1.50 15.01 -12.61
CA MET A 373 -0.21 15.49 -12.11
C MET A 373 0.03 15.05 -10.66
N ALA A 374 -1.00 15.10 -9.81
CA ALA A 374 -0.93 14.68 -8.41
C ALA A 374 -0.55 13.20 -8.24
N ALA A 375 -0.84 12.34 -9.22
CA ALA A 375 -0.45 10.92 -9.23
C ALA A 375 0.70 10.60 -10.20
N THR A 376 1.38 11.61 -10.76
CA THR A 376 2.48 11.40 -11.72
C THR A 376 3.63 12.39 -11.47
N SER A 377 3.68 13.48 -12.23
CA SER A 377 4.80 14.42 -12.27
C SER A 377 5.04 15.14 -10.95
N ASN A 378 3.98 15.46 -10.19
CA ASN A 378 4.14 16.12 -8.90
C ASN A 378 4.83 15.17 -7.91
N VAL A 379 4.44 13.89 -7.87
CA VAL A 379 5.09 12.91 -6.98
C VAL A 379 6.55 12.72 -7.38
N ALA A 380 6.81 12.58 -8.68
CA ALA A 380 8.17 12.41 -9.20
C ALA A 380 9.07 13.61 -8.89
N LYS A 381 8.57 14.84 -9.07
CA LYS A 381 9.30 16.08 -8.72
C LYS A 381 9.53 16.19 -7.21
N THR A 382 8.50 15.98 -6.41
CA THR A 382 8.56 16.15 -4.95
C THR A 382 9.53 15.16 -4.31
N PHE A 383 9.43 13.88 -4.66
CA PHE A 383 10.27 12.83 -4.07
C PHE A 383 11.57 12.57 -4.86
N ASN A 384 11.88 13.40 -5.84
CA ASN A 384 13.04 13.27 -6.73
C ASN A 384 13.18 11.87 -7.33
N LEU A 385 12.06 11.33 -7.82
CA LEU A 385 12.02 10.00 -8.41
C LEU A 385 12.55 10.06 -9.84
N SER A 386 13.70 9.43 -10.09
CA SER A 386 14.28 9.38 -11.42
C SER A 386 13.45 8.52 -12.38
N GLN A 387 13.46 8.92 -13.65
CA GLN A 387 12.95 8.17 -14.81
C GLN A 387 11.45 7.82 -14.79
N ARG A 388 10.61 8.53 -14.02
CA ARG A 388 9.16 8.25 -13.92
C ARG A 388 8.34 9.51 -13.74
N GLY A 389 7.01 9.38 -13.83
CA GLY A 389 6.05 10.48 -13.69
C GLY A 389 5.94 11.38 -14.93
N PHE A 390 6.68 11.08 -16.00
CA PHE A 390 6.65 11.79 -17.28
C PHE A 390 6.76 10.82 -18.45
N ILE A 391 6.18 11.20 -19.59
CA ILE A 391 6.43 10.54 -20.88
C ILE A 391 7.41 11.41 -21.66
N LYS A 392 8.69 11.11 -21.54
CA LYS A 392 9.81 11.81 -22.18
C LYS A 392 10.90 10.80 -22.55
N VAL A 393 11.68 11.09 -23.59
CA VAL A 393 12.81 10.23 -24.00
C VAL A 393 13.76 9.98 -22.82
N GLY A 394 14.16 8.72 -22.62
CA GLY A 394 15.02 8.28 -21.52
C GLY A 394 14.31 7.97 -20.20
N MET A 395 13.00 8.25 -20.09
CA MET A 395 12.18 7.79 -18.96
C MET A 395 11.84 6.30 -19.11
N LYS A 396 11.55 5.61 -17.99
CA LYS A 396 11.03 4.24 -18.03
C LYS A 396 9.71 4.24 -18.81
N ALA A 397 9.51 3.22 -19.63
CA ALA A 397 8.24 2.99 -20.33
C ALA A 397 7.17 2.39 -19.38
N ASP A 398 6.97 3.06 -18.26
CA ASP A 398 5.86 2.81 -17.33
C ASP A 398 4.67 3.64 -17.81
N LEU A 399 3.67 3.00 -18.41
CA LEU A 399 2.60 3.66 -19.16
C LEU A 399 1.23 3.02 -18.87
N VAL A 400 0.17 3.82 -18.93
CA VAL A 400 -1.21 3.31 -18.89
C VAL A 400 -1.97 3.81 -20.11
N LEU A 401 -2.40 2.88 -20.96
CA LEU A 401 -3.26 3.14 -22.11
C LEU A 401 -4.72 3.00 -21.68
N LEU A 402 -5.54 3.99 -22.00
CA LEU A 402 -6.93 4.11 -21.56
C LEU A 402 -7.88 4.10 -22.77
N ASN A 403 -9.04 3.46 -22.60
CA ASN A 403 -10.11 3.40 -23.59
C ASN A 403 -10.99 4.67 -23.60
N LYS A 404 -10.86 5.54 -22.59
CA LYS A 404 -11.72 6.72 -22.42
C LYS A 404 -10.90 7.93 -21.98
N ASP A 405 -11.38 9.12 -22.36
CA ASP A 405 -10.68 10.39 -22.18
C ASP A 405 -10.71 10.91 -20.73
N PRO A 406 -9.60 10.90 -19.97
CA PRO A 406 -9.59 11.38 -18.59
C PRO A 406 -9.73 12.91 -18.47
N ARG A 407 -9.57 13.69 -19.55
CA ARG A 407 -9.79 15.15 -19.56
C ARG A 407 -11.27 15.50 -19.34
N ILE A 408 -12.16 14.65 -19.86
CA ILE A 408 -13.61 14.83 -19.76
C ILE A 408 -14.09 14.39 -18.37
N ASN A 409 -13.56 13.27 -17.88
CA ASN A 409 -13.89 12.74 -16.56
C ASN A 409 -12.71 11.92 -16.04
N ILE A 410 -12.14 12.33 -14.92
CA ILE A 410 -10.98 11.65 -14.31
C ILE A 410 -11.23 10.17 -14.02
N ARG A 411 -12.49 9.75 -13.84
CA ARG A 411 -12.87 8.35 -13.66
C ARG A 411 -12.60 7.47 -14.88
N HIS A 412 -12.39 8.07 -16.05
CA HIS A 412 -11.97 7.33 -17.24
C HIS A 412 -10.58 6.69 -17.10
N THR A 413 -9.78 7.08 -16.08
CA THR A 413 -8.58 6.32 -15.68
C THR A 413 -8.89 4.88 -15.26
N ARG A 414 -10.14 4.55 -14.90
CA ARG A 414 -10.60 3.19 -14.56
C ARG A 414 -10.81 2.31 -15.80
N ALA A 415 -10.95 2.90 -16.99
CA ALA A 415 -11.14 2.20 -18.26
C ALA A 415 -9.78 1.83 -18.89
N ILE A 416 -8.97 1.07 -18.13
CA ILE A 416 -7.62 0.68 -18.53
C ILE A 416 -7.68 -0.32 -19.68
N ASN A 417 -7.09 0.07 -20.82
CA ASN A 417 -6.86 -0.82 -21.95
C ASN A 417 -5.68 -1.75 -21.64
N THR A 418 -4.50 -1.17 -21.43
CA THR A 418 -3.25 -1.90 -21.19
C THR A 418 -2.37 -1.13 -20.22
N VAL A 419 -1.73 -1.84 -19.29
CA VAL A 419 -0.65 -1.30 -18.46
C VAL A 419 0.67 -1.79 -19.02
N TYR A 420 1.64 -0.90 -19.19
CA TYR A 420 3.01 -1.26 -19.52
C TYR A 420 3.89 -0.97 -18.30
N LYS A 421 4.62 -1.99 -17.82
CA LYS A 421 5.70 -1.82 -16.85
C LYS A 421 7.02 -2.05 -17.56
N ASN A 422 7.90 -1.05 -17.56
CA ASN A 422 9.15 -1.07 -18.32
C ASN A 422 8.92 -1.50 -19.79
N GLY A 423 7.85 -1.01 -20.44
CA GLY A 423 7.52 -1.33 -21.83
C GLY A 423 6.97 -2.74 -22.07
N PHE A 424 6.78 -3.54 -21.02
CA PHE A 424 6.16 -4.87 -21.11
C PHE A 424 4.69 -4.80 -20.70
N ALA A 425 3.82 -5.30 -21.58
CA ALA A 425 2.39 -5.30 -21.31
C ALA A 425 2.06 -6.24 -20.14
N ILE A 426 1.35 -5.71 -19.15
CA ILE A 426 0.74 -6.46 -18.05
C ILE A 426 -0.61 -6.96 -18.52
N THR A 427 -0.77 -8.28 -18.54
CA THR A 427 -2.03 -8.96 -18.84
C THR A 427 -2.68 -9.42 -17.55
N ALA A 428 -3.99 -9.22 -17.42
CA ALA A 428 -4.75 -9.80 -16.33
C ALA A 428 -4.66 -11.33 -16.43
N SER A 429 -4.31 -12.00 -15.34
CA SER A 429 -4.23 -13.45 -15.31
C SER A 429 -5.63 -14.05 -15.36
N ASN A 430 -5.96 -14.81 -16.40
CA ASN A 430 -7.26 -15.48 -16.55
C ASN A 430 -7.41 -16.78 -15.73
N GLU A 431 -6.48 -17.10 -14.82
CA GLU A 431 -6.62 -18.29 -13.98
C GLU A 431 -7.50 -17.99 -12.76
N SER A 432 -8.80 -18.27 -12.89
CA SER A 432 -9.67 -18.41 -11.73
C SER A 432 -9.27 -19.67 -10.96
N ALA A 433 -8.66 -19.51 -9.79
CA ALA A 433 -8.41 -20.64 -8.90
C ALA A 433 -9.76 -21.19 -8.39
N SER A 434 -10.19 -22.34 -8.91
CA SER A 434 -11.36 -23.05 -8.36
C SER A 434 -10.98 -23.68 -7.01
N ASN A 435 -11.51 -23.15 -5.91
CA ASN A 435 -11.27 -23.71 -4.58
C ASN A 435 -11.88 -25.13 -4.47
N LYS A 436 -11.15 -26.08 -3.87
CA LYS A 436 -11.68 -27.42 -3.55
C LYS A 436 -12.59 -27.33 -2.31
N VAL A 437 -13.71 -28.06 -2.28
CA VAL A 437 -14.69 -28.02 -1.16
C VAL A 437 -14.53 -29.24 -0.25
N LEU A 438 -14.43 -29.02 1.08
CA LEU A 438 -14.50 -30.05 2.11
C LEU A 438 -15.87 -29.98 2.81
N ASN A 439 -16.68 -31.03 2.66
CA ASN A 439 -18.08 -31.04 3.11
C ASN A 439 -18.42 -32.14 4.14
N GLN A 440 -17.43 -32.90 4.62
CA GLN A 440 -17.58 -33.97 5.61
C GLN A 440 -16.49 -33.89 6.68
N ALA A 441 -16.77 -34.44 7.85
CA ALA A 441 -15.78 -34.57 8.92
C ALA A 441 -14.54 -35.30 8.40
N THR A 442 -13.38 -34.68 8.59
CA THR A 442 -12.12 -35.10 7.97
C THR A 442 -11.05 -35.21 9.06
N LEU A 443 -10.45 -36.39 9.21
CA LEU A 443 -9.41 -36.65 10.22
C LEU A 443 -8.08 -36.05 9.76
N LEU A 444 -7.56 -35.08 10.52
CA LEU A 444 -6.33 -34.37 10.14
C LEU A 444 -5.04 -35.05 10.64
N GLY A 445 -5.15 -36.04 11.53
CA GLY A 445 -4.03 -36.88 11.99
C GLY A 445 -4.42 -37.69 13.21
N ASP A 446 -4.19 -39.00 13.19
CA ASP A 446 -4.24 -39.88 14.37
C ASP A 446 -2.84 -40.16 14.95
N PHE A 447 -1.79 -39.88 14.18
CA PHE A 447 -0.38 -40.04 14.55
C PHE A 447 0.03 -41.46 14.96
N GLU A 448 -0.76 -42.46 14.59
CA GLU A 448 -0.48 -43.88 14.87
C GLU A 448 0.68 -44.40 14.02
N HIS A 449 0.79 -43.91 12.78
CA HIS A 449 1.74 -44.44 11.79
C HIS A 449 2.74 -43.39 11.31
N ASP A 450 2.28 -42.19 10.97
CA ASP A 450 3.12 -41.11 10.45
C ASP A 450 2.54 -39.72 10.75
N LEU A 451 3.13 -38.69 10.11
CA LEU A 451 2.68 -37.30 10.18
C LEU A 451 1.72 -36.93 9.03
N ALA A 452 1.25 -37.88 8.24
CA ALA A 452 0.35 -37.61 7.12
C ALA A 452 -1.07 -37.30 7.60
N SER A 453 -1.78 -36.51 6.81
CA SER A 453 -3.20 -36.23 6.99
C SER A 453 -4.00 -36.82 5.84
N SER A 454 -5.31 -36.94 6.04
CA SER A 454 -6.25 -37.35 4.99
C SER A 454 -6.37 -36.34 3.83
N LEU A 455 -5.76 -35.16 3.94
CA LEU A 455 -5.71 -34.14 2.88
C LEU A 455 -4.54 -34.31 1.91
N THR A 456 -3.83 -35.45 1.93
CA THR A 456 -2.61 -35.71 1.15
C THR A 456 -1.45 -34.75 1.46
N THR A 457 -1.50 -34.13 2.64
CA THR A 457 -0.47 -33.26 3.20
C THR A 457 0.03 -33.83 4.52
N SER A 458 1.13 -33.30 5.04
CA SER A 458 1.74 -33.78 6.29
C SER A 458 1.97 -32.64 7.28
N TRP A 459 1.86 -32.95 8.56
CA TRP A 459 2.27 -32.06 9.64
C TRP A 459 3.76 -31.82 9.58
N GLN A 460 4.16 -30.55 9.69
CA GLN A 460 5.54 -30.12 9.56
C GLN A 460 5.90 -29.08 10.61
N ILE A 461 7.19 -28.99 10.92
CA ILE A 461 7.72 -27.94 11.78
C ILE A 461 7.52 -26.57 11.11
N SER A 462 7.16 -25.58 11.91
CA SER A 462 7.11 -24.17 11.49
C SER A 462 7.75 -23.29 12.55
N THR A 463 8.67 -22.42 12.10
CA THR A 463 9.38 -21.45 12.95
C THR A 463 9.56 -20.13 12.22
N ASP A 464 9.86 -19.09 12.98
CA ASP A 464 10.20 -17.76 12.46
C ASP A 464 11.46 -17.67 11.58
N GLN A 465 12.18 -18.77 11.36
CA GLN A 465 13.42 -18.79 10.58
C GLN A 465 13.20 -18.35 9.13
N MET A 466 12.02 -18.61 8.57
CA MET A 466 11.64 -18.11 7.24
C MET A 466 11.64 -16.57 7.16
N PHE A 467 11.51 -15.88 8.29
CA PHE A 467 11.63 -14.43 8.42
C PHE A 467 12.96 -14.02 9.09
N GLN A 468 13.99 -14.85 8.96
CA GLN A 468 15.31 -14.65 9.55
C GLN A 468 15.34 -14.62 11.09
N GLY A 469 14.28 -15.11 11.74
CA GLY A 469 14.25 -15.32 13.18
C GLY A 469 15.21 -16.42 13.65
N ASN A 470 15.28 -16.61 14.96
CA ASN A 470 16.17 -17.56 15.63
C ASN A 470 15.42 -18.59 16.48
N SER A 471 14.09 -18.70 16.33
CA SER A 471 13.31 -19.76 16.99
C SER A 471 13.66 -21.13 16.41
N LYS A 472 13.41 -22.17 17.21
CA LYS A 472 13.66 -23.56 16.85
C LYS A 472 12.51 -24.42 17.32
N ALA A 473 12.13 -25.41 16.52
CA ALA A 473 11.16 -26.41 16.90
C ALA A 473 11.59 -27.78 16.37
N ASN A 474 11.21 -28.83 17.08
CA ASN A 474 11.36 -30.21 16.69
C ASN A 474 10.03 -30.94 16.92
N ILE A 475 9.75 -31.91 16.06
CA ILE A 475 8.60 -32.82 16.19
C ILE A 475 9.12 -34.25 16.26
N SER A 476 8.58 -35.05 17.17
CA SER A 476 8.75 -36.50 17.21
C SER A 476 7.39 -37.18 17.37
N GLN A 477 7.28 -38.42 16.93
CA GLN A 477 6.05 -39.21 17.00
C GLN A 477 6.34 -40.50 17.75
N HIS A 478 5.47 -40.87 18.69
CA HIS A 478 5.54 -42.12 19.44
C HIS A 478 4.15 -42.49 19.98
N ASP A 479 3.75 -43.76 19.84
CA ASP A 479 2.49 -44.32 20.36
C ASP A 479 1.22 -43.48 20.10
N GLY A 480 0.94 -43.11 18.85
CA GLY A 480 -0.27 -42.35 18.52
C GLY A 480 -0.25 -40.88 18.95
N VAL A 481 0.91 -40.37 19.36
CA VAL A 481 1.08 -39.00 19.84
C VAL A 481 2.28 -38.33 19.19
N ILE A 482 2.12 -37.06 18.85
CA ILE A 482 3.25 -36.19 18.48
C ILE A 482 3.71 -35.37 19.69
N THR A 483 5.02 -35.34 19.90
CA THR A 483 5.69 -34.46 20.86
C THR A 483 6.34 -33.31 20.12
N ILE A 484 6.08 -32.09 20.58
CA ILE A 484 6.59 -30.86 19.98
C ILE A 484 7.46 -30.17 21.02
N ILE A 485 8.71 -29.89 20.67
CA ILE A 485 9.64 -29.15 21.53
C ILE A 485 10.07 -27.90 20.78
N GLY A 486 9.73 -26.73 21.32
CA GLY A 486 10.02 -25.43 20.72
C GLY A 486 10.74 -24.49 21.67
N SER A 487 11.64 -23.67 21.12
CA SER A 487 12.23 -22.51 21.78
C SER A 487 12.00 -21.28 20.92
N VAL A 488 11.39 -20.25 21.50
CA VAL A 488 11.07 -18.99 20.84
C VAL A 488 12.24 -18.03 21.03
N GLY A 489 12.78 -17.51 19.93
CA GLY A 489 13.88 -16.54 19.93
C GLY A 489 13.38 -15.09 19.96
N ASP A 490 14.30 -14.15 19.82
CA ASP A 490 14.06 -12.70 19.94
C ASP A 490 14.47 -11.90 18.68
N LYS A 491 15.08 -12.57 17.69
CA LYS A 491 15.62 -11.92 16.48
C LYS A 491 14.53 -11.46 15.51
N PHE A 492 13.36 -12.10 15.57
CA PHE A 492 12.20 -11.69 14.80
C PHE A 492 11.16 -11.12 15.74
N SER A 493 10.52 -10.04 15.31
CA SER A 493 9.50 -9.31 16.05
C SER A 493 8.26 -10.15 16.40
N TYR A 494 8.06 -11.28 15.73
CA TYR A 494 6.96 -12.22 15.95
C TYR A 494 7.45 -13.65 16.05
N PRO A 495 8.19 -13.99 17.10
CA PRO A 495 8.87 -15.26 17.13
C PRO A 495 7.88 -16.38 17.43
N TRP A 496 7.97 -17.48 16.70
CA TRP A 496 7.17 -18.68 16.95
C TRP A 496 7.98 -19.95 16.73
N ALA A 497 7.56 -21.00 17.44
CA ALA A 497 8.12 -22.34 17.35
C ALA A 497 6.98 -23.35 17.53
N GLY A 498 6.69 -24.14 16.51
CA GLY A 498 5.62 -25.13 16.58
C GLY A 498 5.52 -25.99 15.33
N ILE A 499 4.29 -26.40 15.04
CA ILE A 499 3.95 -27.23 13.87
C ILE A 499 2.79 -26.62 13.10
N TYR A 500 2.67 -27.02 11.84
CA TYR A 500 1.67 -26.55 10.89
C TYR A 500 1.24 -27.71 9.97
N LEU A 501 -0.03 -27.72 9.59
CA LEU A 501 -0.57 -28.61 8.57
C LEU A 501 -1.08 -27.77 7.39
N PRO A 502 -0.48 -27.87 6.19
CA PRO A 502 -1.06 -27.27 5.00
C PRO A 502 -2.29 -28.08 4.57
N PHE A 503 -3.33 -27.39 4.12
CA PHE A 503 -4.54 -28.07 3.61
C PHE A 503 -4.36 -28.54 2.15
N ALA A 504 -3.43 -27.93 1.41
CA ALA A 504 -3.08 -28.31 0.05
C ALA A 504 -1.56 -28.52 -0.10
N PRO A 505 -1.09 -29.49 -0.90
CA PRO A 505 0.34 -29.72 -1.13
C PRO A 505 1.07 -28.51 -1.75
N ASP A 506 0.36 -27.72 -2.55
CA ASP A 506 0.90 -26.53 -3.22
C ASP A 506 0.90 -25.26 -2.35
N GLN A 507 0.28 -25.32 -1.16
CA GLN A 507 0.05 -24.19 -0.23
C GLN A 507 -0.64 -22.96 -0.85
N LYS A 508 -1.19 -23.09 -2.06
CA LYS A 508 -1.82 -22.02 -2.85
C LYS A 508 -3.29 -22.27 -3.09
N THR A 509 -3.70 -23.53 -3.11
CA THR A 509 -5.11 -23.89 -3.27
C THR A 509 -5.85 -23.74 -1.95
N ALA A 510 -6.82 -22.84 -1.90
CA ALA A 510 -7.70 -22.72 -0.73
C ALA A 510 -8.78 -23.81 -0.76
N PHE A 511 -9.13 -24.28 0.44
CA PHE A 511 -10.27 -25.17 0.64
C PHE A 511 -11.47 -24.41 1.20
N ASP A 512 -12.63 -24.60 0.59
CA ASP A 512 -13.91 -24.16 1.18
C ASP A 512 -14.34 -25.18 2.24
N ILE A 513 -14.24 -24.76 3.50
CA ILE A 513 -14.64 -25.53 4.68
C ILE A 513 -15.92 -24.98 5.33
N SER A 514 -16.68 -24.12 4.64
CA SER A 514 -17.85 -23.41 5.19
C SER A 514 -18.95 -24.32 5.75
N LYS A 515 -18.98 -25.59 5.35
CA LYS A 515 -19.91 -26.61 5.84
C LYS A 515 -19.47 -27.31 7.14
N LEU A 516 -18.25 -27.04 7.61
CA LEU A 516 -17.69 -27.59 8.83
C LEU A 516 -17.68 -26.50 9.91
N THR A 517 -18.19 -26.83 11.10
CA THR A 517 -18.37 -25.87 12.20
C THR A 517 -17.52 -26.17 13.43
N THR A 518 -16.74 -27.25 13.42
CA THR A 518 -15.99 -27.72 14.59
C THR A 518 -14.62 -28.25 14.17
N LEU A 519 -13.59 -27.89 14.95
CA LEU A 519 -12.25 -28.48 14.94
C LEU A 519 -11.98 -29.04 16.34
N GLU A 520 -11.58 -30.30 16.43
CA GLU A 520 -11.29 -30.98 17.69
C GLU A 520 -9.85 -31.52 17.69
N PHE A 521 -9.14 -31.33 18.80
CA PHE A 521 -7.83 -31.93 19.05
C PHE A 521 -7.63 -32.13 20.56
N ARG A 522 -6.74 -33.05 20.93
CA ARG A 522 -6.33 -33.30 22.32
C ARG A 522 -4.87 -32.89 22.47
N ALA A 523 -4.56 -32.13 23.51
CA ALA A 523 -3.20 -31.65 23.77
C ALA A 523 -2.87 -31.74 25.26
N MET A 524 -1.61 -32.03 25.55
CA MET A 524 -0.99 -31.91 26.86
C MET A 524 0.23 -31.01 26.72
N ALA A 525 0.37 -30.04 27.61
CA ALA A 525 1.38 -28.99 27.47
C ALA A 525 2.02 -28.64 28.82
N SER A 526 3.27 -28.17 28.79
CA SER A 526 3.92 -27.56 29.95
C SER A 526 3.30 -26.20 30.29
N ALA A 527 3.67 -25.58 31.42
CA ALA A 527 3.25 -24.22 31.69
C ALA A 527 3.76 -23.25 30.60
N GLY A 528 2.87 -22.47 30.00
CA GLY A 528 3.19 -21.59 28.88
C GLY A 528 1.95 -20.96 28.26
N LYS A 529 2.14 -20.21 27.17
CA LYS A 529 1.05 -19.67 26.34
C LYS A 529 1.02 -20.42 25.01
N TYR A 530 -0.09 -21.11 24.74
CA TYR A 530 -0.31 -21.84 23.50
C TYR A 530 -1.43 -21.20 22.70
N LYS A 531 -1.34 -21.33 21.38
CA LYS A 531 -2.33 -20.81 20.45
C LYS A 531 -2.57 -21.82 19.33
N LEU A 532 -3.83 -22.10 19.07
CA LEU A 532 -4.28 -22.68 17.81
C LEU A 532 -4.58 -21.54 16.83
N MET A 533 -4.15 -21.68 15.58
CA MET A 533 -4.35 -20.68 14.53
C MET A 533 -4.97 -21.33 13.29
N LEU A 534 -6.18 -20.92 12.89
CA LEU A 534 -6.79 -21.32 11.61
C LEU A 534 -6.73 -20.17 10.60
N PHE A 535 -6.04 -20.36 9.49
CA PHE A 535 -5.90 -19.37 8.42
C PHE A 535 -7.01 -19.55 7.38
N ALA A 536 -7.75 -18.48 7.10
CA ALA A 536 -8.87 -18.48 6.15
C ALA A 536 -8.67 -17.40 5.08
N ALA A 537 -9.05 -17.67 3.83
CA ALA A 537 -8.92 -16.70 2.73
C ALA A 537 -9.70 -15.40 2.95
N SER A 538 -10.81 -15.44 3.71
CA SER A 538 -11.61 -14.27 4.08
C SER A 538 -11.03 -13.48 5.26
N ARG A 539 -10.07 -14.06 6.00
CA ARG A 539 -9.31 -13.41 7.07
C ARG A 539 -7.82 -13.64 6.86
N PRO A 540 -7.27 -13.22 5.71
CA PRO A 540 -5.90 -13.53 5.31
C PRO A 540 -4.87 -12.96 6.30
N MET A 541 -5.31 -11.94 7.05
CA MET A 541 -4.48 -11.19 7.99
C MET A 541 -4.69 -11.56 9.45
N ARG A 542 -5.63 -12.46 9.74
CA ARG A 542 -5.93 -12.89 11.10
C ARG A 542 -6.42 -14.32 11.14
N PRO A 543 -5.58 -15.29 11.54
CA PRO A 543 -6.11 -16.60 11.86
C PRO A 543 -7.19 -16.47 12.92
N ILE A 544 -8.16 -17.37 12.88
CA ILE A 544 -9.03 -17.61 14.01
C ILE A 544 -8.13 -18.22 15.09
N GLU A 545 -7.85 -17.42 16.12
CA GLU A 545 -7.00 -17.82 17.23
C GLU A 545 -7.83 -18.37 18.39
N VAL A 546 -7.38 -19.49 18.95
CA VAL A 546 -7.90 -20.03 20.21
C VAL A 546 -6.72 -20.25 21.13
N SER A 547 -6.67 -19.49 22.24
CA SER A 547 -5.70 -19.74 23.32
C SER A 547 -6.23 -20.85 24.21
N PHE A 548 -5.35 -21.75 24.64
CA PHE A 548 -5.70 -22.89 25.50
C PHE A 548 -4.59 -23.19 26.51
#